data_AF-A0A2V6H5D6-F1
#
_entry.id   AF-A0A2V6H5D6-F1
#
_cell.length_a   1.000
_cell.length_b   1.000
_cell.length_c   1.000
_cell.angle_alpha   90.00
_cell.angle_beta   90.00
_cell.angle_gamma   90.00
#
_symmetry.space_group_name_H-M   'P 1'
#
loop_
_entity.id
_entity.type
_entity.pdbx_description
1 polymer ?
#
loop_
_entity_poly.entity_id
_entity_poly.type
_entity_poly.pdbx_seq_one_letter_code
_entity_poly.pdbx_strand_id
1 'polypeptide(L)'
;MLVVNTRLLSLLTIVTLLVGADRASSAENDLATIKAEIAKRHDEAVKRLQDWIGQVSIAAEDRGYPEGAEYMAKLARDAGFQQATVINTGGKPGVFATLDAGAPKTVGLYFMYDVKQFDPAEWTSPPTEARIADKPQLGKVILGRGAVNQKGPEAAFLAALHAIRGAGKKMPVSLVMVAEGEEEIGSPHIPQLVRRPEVLAALKKCVGVFMPSATQDLDGVVTVNLGSKGVIELELVSSGEKWGRGPAKDIHSSLKAMVDSPAWHLVKALDTLVSDGGNEIKIDNYPKPRPLSAQEKSMIENVSKVRSEAQAKKLFSVQHWINDLPWEQ
;
A
#
# COMPACT_ATOMS: atom_id res chain seq x y z
N MET A 1 -62.72 54.02 17.41
CA MET A 1 -62.80 55.25 16.59
C MET A 1 -62.22 54.92 15.23
N LEU A 2 -63.04 54.99 14.16
CA LEU A 2 -62.81 54.78 12.71
C LEU A 2 -62.11 53.47 12.27
N VAL A 3 -62.78 52.46 11.68
CA VAL A 3 -63.57 52.34 10.42
C VAL A 3 -62.68 52.16 9.17
N VAL A 4 -62.76 50.96 8.58
CA VAL A 4 -63.06 50.59 7.17
C VAL A 4 -62.20 49.38 6.74
N ASN A 5 -62.92 48.36 6.29
CA ASN A 5 -62.45 47.17 5.60
C ASN A 5 -62.67 47.39 4.08
N THR A 6 -61.68 47.14 3.21
CA THR A 6 -61.94 46.55 1.87
C THR A 6 -60.66 46.08 1.16
N ARG A 7 -60.65 44.76 0.92
CA ARG A 7 -59.96 43.92 -0.08
C ARG A 7 -59.02 44.59 -1.10
N LEU A 8 -57.83 44.01 -1.26
CA LEU A 8 -57.13 43.97 -2.55
C LEU A 8 -56.46 42.59 -2.76
N LEU A 9 -56.73 42.00 -3.92
CA LEU A 9 -56.11 40.79 -4.44
C LEU A 9 -54.58 40.91 -4.47
N SER A 10 -53.86 39.85 -4.08
CA SER A 10 -52.42 39.72 -4.33
C SER A 10 -52.17 38.49 -5.18
N LEU A 11 -51.59 38.71 -6.36
CA LEU A 11 -51.25 37.73 -7.38
C LEU A 11 -50.29 36.66 -6.85
N LEU A 12 -50.58 35.40 -7.19
CA LEU A 12 -49.65 34.27 -7.19
C LEU A 12 -48.47 34.59 -8.13
N THR A 13 -47.24 34.57 -7.60
CA THR A 13 -46.04 34.46 -8.44
C THR A 13 -45.40 33.11 -8.15
N ILE A 14 -45.62 32.14 -9.04
CA ILE A 14 -44.93 30.85 -9.00
C ILE A 14 -43.52 31.09 -9.57
N VAL A 15 -42.53 31.10 -8.69
CA VAL A 15 -41.12 30.98 -9.09
C VAL A 15 -40.81 29.50 -9.18
N THR A 16 -40.84 28.95 -10.39
CA THR A 16 -40.39 27.58 -10.67
C THR A 16 -38.86 27.57 -10.58
N LEU A 17 -38.32 27.12 -9.43
CA LEU A 17 -36.91 26.74 -9.32
C LEU A 17 -36.69 25.46 -10.14
N LEU A 18 -36.26 25.63 -11.38
CA LEU A 18 -35.60 24.57 -12.15
C LEU A 18 -34.26 24.27 -11.47
N VAL A 19 -34.27 23.31 -10.55
CA VAL A 19 -33.05 22.65 -10.10
C VAL A 19 -32.59 21.80 -11.28
N GLY A 20 -31.63 22.34 -12.05
CA GLY A 20 -30.95 21.57 -13.08
C GLY A 20 -30.30 20.35 -12.46
N ALA A 21 -30.82 19.18 -12.78
CA ALA A 21 -30.16 17.90 -12.58
C ALA A 21 -29.02 17.75 -13.61
N ASP A 22 -28.07 18.69 -13.60
CA ASP A 22 -26.82 18.59 -14.33
C ASP A 22 -25.74 18.21 -13.33
N ARG A 23 -25.39 16.91 -13.32
CA ARG A 23 -24.03 16.35 -13.12
C ARG A 23 -24.08 14.92 -12.58
N ALA A 24 -24.32 14.00 -13.50
CA ALA A 24 -23.80 12.63 -13.39
C ALA A 24 -23.53 12.03 -14.78
N SER A 25 -24.29 12.47 -15.80
CA SER A 25 -24.14 12.00 -17.19
C SER A 25 -22.85 12.46 -17.91
N SER A 26 -22.15 13.50 -17.44
CA SER A 26 -20.99 14.05 -18.16
C SER A 26 -19.66 13.32 -17.92
N ALA A 27 -19.51 12.57 -16.83
CA ALA A 27 -18.24 11.92 -16.49
C ALA A 27 -18.00 10.61 -17.26
N GLU A 28 -19.06 9.84 -17.57
CA GLU A 28 -18.93 8.57 -18.29
C GLU A 28 -18.44 8.76 -19.73
N ASN A 29 -18.90 9.82 -20.40
CA ASN A 29 -18.47 10.14 -21.76
C ASN A 29 -17.03 10.70 -21.84
N ASP A 30 -16.48 11.22 -20.73
CA ASP A 30 -15.13 11.82 -20.72
C ASP A 30 -14.01 10.76 -20.60
N LEU A 31 -14.30 9.62 -19.99
CA LEU A 31 -13.34 8.53 -19.79
C LEU A 31 -13.25 7.55 -20.97
N ALA A 32 -14.19 7.56 -21.91
CA ALA A 32 -14.26 6.58 -22.99
C ALA A 32 -12.98 6.54 -23.83
N THR A 33 -12.44 7.71 -24.20
CA THR A 33 -11.18 7.84 -24.95
C THR A 33 -9.97 7.34 -24.15
N ILE A 34 -9.95 7.58 -22.83
CA ILE A 34 -8.89 7.10 -21.93
C ILE A 34 -8.96 5.57 -21.82
N LYS A 35 -10.16 4.99 -21.62
CA LYS A 35 -10.37 3.54 -21.57
C LYS A 35 -9.95 2.86 -22.87
N ALA A 36 -10.23 3.49 -24.02
CA ALA A 36 -9.77 3.01 -25.32
C ALA A 36 -8.24 3.00 -25.42
N GLU A 37 -7.56 4.04 -24.93
CA GLU A 37 -6.09 4.08 -24.88
C GLU A 37 -5.51 3.05 -23.89
N ILE A 38 -6.17 2.77 -22.75
CA ILE A 38 -5.77 1.68 -21.85
C ILE A 38 -5.80 0.34 -22.58
N ALA A 39 -6.92 0.02 -23.26
CA ALA A 39 -7.06 -1.23 -24.00
C ALA A 39 -6.03 -1.35 -25.13
N LYS A 40 -5.84 -0.27 -25.91
CA LYS A 40 -4.86 -0.19 -27.00
C LYS A 40 -3.41 -0.37 -26.53
N ARG A 41 -3.09 0.06 -25.32
CA ARG A 41 -1.74 0.03 -24.74
C ARG A 41 -1.53 -1.12 -23.75
N HIS A 42 -2.47 -2.06 -23.66
CA HIS A 42 -2.43 -3.12 -22.66
C HIS A 42 -1.11 -3.90 -22.71
N ASP A 43 -0.71 -4.38 -23.89
CA ASP A 43 0.53 -5.16 -24.06
C ASP A 43 1.78 -4.33 -23.76
N GLU A 44 1.74 -3.03 -24.08
CA GLU A 44 2.82 -2.08 -23.77
C GLU A 44 2.96 -1.90 -22.24
N ALA A 45 1.84 -1.78 -21.53
CA ALA A 45 1.82 -1.66 -20.07
C ALA A 45 2.27 -2.95 -19.39
N VAL A 46 1.82 -4.11 -19.88
CA VAL A 46 2.26 -5.43 -19.41
C VAL A 46 3.77 -5.58 -19.63
N LYS A 47 4.29 -5.21 -20.81
CA LYS A 47 5.73 -5.28 -21.10
C LYS A 47 6.55 -4.37 -20.16
N ARG A 48 6.11 -3.14 -19.91
CA ARG A 48 6.75 -2.26 -18.92
C ARG A 48 6.80 -2.89 -17.53
N LEU A 49 5.72 -3.53 -17.09
CA LEU A 49 5.71 -4.24 -15.80
C LEU A 49 6.66 -5.44 -15.81
N GLN A 50 6.71 -6.22 -16.90
CA GLN A 50 7.66 -7.32 -17.04
C GLN A 50 9.11 -6.84 -16.95
N ASP A 51 9.44 -5.76 -17.66
CA ASP A 51 10.77 -5.16 -17.63
C ASP A 51 11.12 -4.61 -16.24
N TRP A 52 10.15 -4.00 -15.56
CA TRP A 52 10.35 -3.52 -14.20
C TRP A 52 10.52 -4.66 -13.18
N ILE A 53 9.77 -5.76 -13.31
CA ILE A 53 9.97 -6.96 -12.49
C ILE A 53 11.37 -7.55 -12.73
N GLY A 54 11.82 -7.59 -13.98
CA GLY A 54 13.17 -8.03 -14.35
C GLY A 54 14.28 -7.15 -13.77
N GLN A 55 13.99 -5.87 -13.52
CA GLN A 55 14.88 -4.95 -12.82
C GLN A 55 14.85 -5.23 -11.30
N VAL A 56 15.72 -6.13 -10.85
CA VAL A 56 15.82 -6.52 -9.44
C VAL A 56 16.38 -5.38 -8.59
N SER A 57 15.67 -5.05 -7.52
CA SER A 57 16.14 -4.14 -6.47
C SER A 57 15.75 -4.72 -5.12
N ILE A 58 16.70 -5.29 -4.37
CA ILE A 58 16.46 -5.91 -3.07
C ILE A 58 17.33 -5.20 -2.03
N ALA A 59 16.71 -4.39 -1.19
CA ALA A 59 17.39 -3.53 -0.22
C ALA A 59 18.25 -4.33 0.76
N ALA A 60 17.68 -5.41 1.30
CA ALA A 60 18.30 -6.27 2.30
C ALA A 60 19.50 -7.10 1.79
N GLU A 61 19.70 -7.18 0.47
CA GLU A 61 20.83 -7.88 -0.16
C GLU A 61 21.81 -6.91 -0.83
N ASP A 62 21.62 -5.59 -0.68
CA ASP A 62 22.38 -4.57 -1.41
C ASP A 62 22.35 -4.77 -2.94
N ARG A 63 21.28 -5.39 -3.47
CA ARG A 63 21.25 -5.89 -4.85
C ARG A 63 20.46 -4.96 -5.77
N GLY A 64 21.12 -4.41 -6.79
CA GLY A 64 20.50 -3.68 -7.91
C GLY A 64 19.77 -2.38 -7.53
N TYR A 65 20.00 -1.86 -6.33
CA TYR A 65 19.31 -0.67 -5.84
C TYR A 65 19.73 0.65 -6.48
N PRO A 66 21.00 0.87 -6.93
CA PRO A 66 21.34 2.09 -7.65
C PRO A 66 20.58 2.16 -8.98
N GLU A 67 20.59 1.06 -9.74
CA GLU A 67 19.88 0.96 -11.02
C GLU A 67 18.37 0.93 -10.81
N GLY A 68 17.88 0.45 -9.67
CA GLY A 68 16.46 0.49 -9.28
C GLY A 68 15.92 1.91 -9.21
N ALA A 69 16.63 2.82 -8.53
CA ALA A 69 16.25 4.22 -8.42
C ALA A 69 16.28 4.92 -9.80
N GLU A 70 17.31 4.68 -10.60
CA GLU A 70 17.41 5.23 -11.96
C GLU A 70 16.29 4.73 -12.87
N TYR A 71 15.93 3.44 -12.77
CA TYR A 71 14.82 2.86 -13.51
C TYR A 71 13.47 3.46 -13.10
N MET A 72 13.24 3.65 -11.80
CA MET A 72 12.04 4.33 -11.29
C MET A 72 11.97 5.79 -11.78
N ALA A 73 13.08 6.53 -11.77
CA ALA A 73 13.14 7.89 -12.32
C ALA A 73 12.86 7.92 -13.83
N LYS A 74 13.33 6.91 -14.57
CA LYS A 74 13.01 6.73 -16.00
C LYS A 74 11.52 6.47 -16.20
N LEU A 75 10.93 5.53 -15.47
CA LEU A 75 9.49 5.21 -15.54
C LEU A 75 8.62 6.45 -15.27
N ALA A 76 8.98 7.27 -14.26
CA ALA A 76 8.28 8.51 -13.98
C ALA A 76 8.37 9.51 -15.15
N ARG A 77 9.56 9.72 -15.72
CA ARG A 77 9.73 10.59 -16.90
C ARG A 77 8.93 10.09 -18.09
N ASP A 78 8.99 8.80 -18.38
CA ASP A 78 8.23 8.18 -19.46
C ASP A 78 6.72 8.37 -19.28
N ALA A 79 6.23 8.29 -18.04
CA ALA A 79 4.82 8.53 -17.67
C ALA A 79 4.42 10.02 -17.72
N GLY A 80 5.38 10.94 -17.87
CA GLY A 80 5.12 12.36 -18.14
C GLY A 80 5.41 13.31 -16.98
N PHE A 81 6.12 12.86 -15.95
CA PHE A 81 6.66 13.78 -14.93
C PHE A 81 7.75 14.65 -15.56
N GLN A 82 7.65 15.98 -15.40
CA GLN A 82 8.62 16.92 -16.00
C GLN A 82 9.96 16.90 -15.26
N GLN A 83 9.96 16.56 -13.98
CA GLN A 83 11.16 16.36 -13.17
C GLN A 83 11.07 14.99 -12.51
N ALA A 84 12.15 14.23 -12.55
CA ALA A 84 12.36 13.03 -11.74
C ALA A 84 13.85 12.92 -11.43
N THR A 85 14.21 13.09 -10.17
CA THR A 85 15.60 13.16 -9.72
C THR A 85 15.86 12.07 -8.69
N VAL A 86 16.95 11.33 -8.89
CA VAL A 86 17.47 10.41 -7.89
C VAL A 86 18.15 11.21 -6.78
N ILE A 87 17.80 10.91 -5.54
CA ILE A 87 18.28 11.59 -4.34
C ILE A 87 18.99 10.56 -3.47
N ASN A 88 20.31 10.71 -3.33
CA ASN A 88 21.07 9.86 -2.43
C ASN A 88 20.68 10.10 -0.96
N THR A 89 20.61 9.02 -0.20
CA THR A 89 20.38 8.99 1.25
C THR A 89 21.57 8.29 1.93
N GLY A 90 21.49 8.08 3.24
CA GLY A 90 22.41 7.21 3.97
C GLY A 90 22.33 5.73 3.59
N GLY A 91 21.26 5.31 2.89
CA GLY A 91 21.06 3.95 2.41
C GLY A 91 20.73 3.93 0.92
N LYS A 92 19.60 3.32 0.54
CA LYS A 92 19.20 3.23 -0.88
C LYS A 92 18.70 4.60 -1.39
N PRO A 93 19.08 5.05 -2.60
CA PRO A 93 18.62 6.34 -3.13
C PRO A 93 17.09 6.41 -3.26
N GLY A 94 16.51 7.57 -3.01
CA GLY A 94 15.10 7.83 -3.33
C GLY A 94 14.93 8.44 -4.71
N VAL A 95 13.68 8.54 -5.18
CA VAL A 95 13.30 9.33 -6.35
C VAL A 95 12.29 10.38 -5.93
N PHE A 96 12.54 11.62 -6.33
CA PHE A 96 11.57 12.71 -6.22
C PHE A 96 11.16 13.15 -7.62
N ALA A 97 9.85 13.18 -7.88
CA ALA A 97 9.32 13.57 -9.18
C ALA A 97 8.12 14.51 -9.07
N THR A 98 7.96 15.40 -10.04
CA THR A 98 6.81 16.32 -10.11
C THR A 98 6.19 16.34 -11.51
N LEU A 99 4.86 16.29 -11.55
CA LEU A 99 4.06 16.55 -12.74
C LEU A 99 3.20 17.79 -12.48
N ASP A 100 3.50 18.91 -13.15
CA ASP A 100 2.66 20.10 -13.09
C ASP A 100 1.66 20.11 -14.25
N ALA A 101 0.38 19.94 -13.91
CA ALA A 101 -0.72 19.95 -14.87
C ALA A 101 -1.36 21.34 -15.04
N GLY A 102 -0.89 22.36 -14.29
CA GLY A 102 -1.59 23.63 -14.15
C GLY A 102 -2.97 23.47 -13.49
N ALA A 103 -3.19 22.37 -12.77
CA ALA A 103 -4.45 22.04 -12.14
C ALA A 103 -4.57 22.71 -10.76
N PRO A 104 -5.78 23.00 -10.26
CA PRO A 104 -5.97 23.67 -8.97
C PRO A 104 -5.59 22.82 -7.75
N LYS A 105 -5.42 21.50 -7.93
CA LYS A 105 -5.10 20.55 -6.86
C LYS A 105 -3.84 19.77 -7.21
N THR A 106 -3.04 19.49 -6.17
CA THR A 106 -1.88 18.60 -6.24
C THR A 106 -2.12 17.38 -5.36
N VAL A 107 -1.78 16.18 -5.84
CA VAL A 107 -1.87 14.93 -5.08
C VAL A 107 -0.46 14.34 -4.92
N GLY A 108 -0.15 13.91 -3.71
CA GLY A 108 1.09 13.21 -3.41
C GLY A 108 0.99 11.74 -3.79
N LEU A 109 2.09 11.14 -4.23
CA LEU A 109 2.21 9.72 -4.53
C LEU A 109 3.38 9.14 -3.74
N TYR A 110 3.14 8.02 -3.08
CA TYR A 110 4.18 7.21 -2.47
C TYR A 110 4.35 5.92 -3.25
N PHE A 111 5.58 5.66 -3.68
CA PHE A 111 5.99 4.50 -4.47
C PHE A 111 7.13 3.78 -3.75
N MET A 112 7.31 2.50 -4.03
CA MET A 112 8.47 1.72 -3.62
C MET A 112 8.99 0.90 -4.80
N TYR A 113 10.28 0.96 -5.06
CA TYR A 113 10.88 0.24 -6.18
C TYR A 113 11.63 -1.03 -5.76
N ASP A 114 11.90 -1.20 -4.46
CA ASP A 114 12.47 -2.42 -3.90
C ASP A 114 11.42 -3.52 -3.70
N VAL A 115 11.91 -4.74 -3.52
CA VAL A 115 11.09 -5.94 -3.34
C VAL A 115 11.76 -6.86 -2.31
N LYS A 116 10.97 -7.67 -1.60
CA LYS A 116 11.52 -8.76 -0.76
C LYS A 116 12.45 -9.70 -1.52
N GLN A 117 13.36 -10.32 -0.76
CA GLN A 117 14.15 -11.47 -1.18
C GLN A 117 13.26 -12.63 -1.70
N PHE A 118 13.87 -13.57 -2.39
CA PHE A 118 13.22 -14.79 -2.84
C PHE A 118 14.25 -15.92 -2.97
N ASP A 119 13.82 -17.15 -2.70
CA ASP A 119 14.55 -18.35 -3.09
C ASP A 119 13.97 -18.89 -4.40
N PRO A 120 14.69 -18.87 -5.53
CA PRO A 120 14.20 -19.41 -6.80
C PRO A 120 13.72 -20.87 -6.73
N ALA A 121 14.23 -21.69 -5.82
CA ALA A 121 13.83 -23.09 -5.67
C ALA A 121 12.39 -23.26 -5.17
N GLU A 122 11.85 -22.26 -4.47
CA GLU A 122 10.47 -22.26 -3.97
C GLU A 122 9.45 -21.84 -5.05
N TRP A 123 9.91 -21.41 -6.23
CA TRP A 123 9.05 -20.83 -7.25
C TRP A 123 8.76 -21.80 -8.39
N THR A 124 7.48 -21.87 -8.78
CA THR A 124 7.05 -22.60 -9.98
C THR A 124 7.41 -21.90 -11.29
N SER A 125 7.86 -20.64 -11.22
CA SER A 125 8.27 -19.82 -12.36
C SER A 125 9.40 -18.89 -11.93
N PRO A 126 10.44 -18.65 -12.74
CA PRO A 126 11.55 -17.80 -12.35
C PRO A 126 11.06 -16.41 -11.87
N PRO A 127 11.43 -15.99 -10.64
CA PRO A 127 10.79 -14.86 -9.96
C PRO A 127 11.00 -13.51 -10.66
N THR A 128 12.01 -13.40 -11.52
CA THR A 128 12.37 -12.14 -12.19
C THR A 128 12.04 -12.14 -13.68
N GLU A 129 11.46 -13.21 -14.22
CA GLU A 129 11.13 -13.30 -15.65
C GLU A 129 9.72 -12.79 -15.97
N ALA A 130 8.90 -12.54 -14.96
CA ALA A 130 7.57 -11.97 -15.12
C ALA A 130 6.69 -12.74 -16.13
N ARG A 131 6.74 -14.08 -16.06
CA ARG A 131 6.07 -14.94 -17.04
C ARG A 131 4.56 -14.80 -16.93
N ILE A 132 3.88 -14.79 -18.08
CA ILE A 132 2.44 -14.86 -18.14
C ILE A 132 2.03 -16.33 -18.11
N ALA A 133 1.06 -16.67 -17.26
CA ALA A 133 0.52 -18.01 -17.15
C ALA A 133 -1.01 -17.97 -17.00
N ASP A 134 -1.70 -18.99 -17.50
CA ASP A 134 -3.10 -19.20 -17.21
C ASP A 134 -3.26 -19.90 -15.84
N LYS A 135 -4.07 -19.31 -14.97
CA LYS A 135 -4.43 -19.88 -13.67
C LYS A 135 -5.93 -20.14 -13.62
N PRO A 136 -6.38 -21.34 -13.18
CA PRO A 136 -7.79 -21.61 -12.97
C PRO A 136 -8.42 -20.53 -12.09
N GLN A 137 -9.63 -20.08 -12.45
CA GLN A 137 -10.42 -19.04 -11.76
C GLN A 137 -9.87 -17.60 -11.87
N LEU A 138 -8.58 -17.42 -12.14
CA LEU A 138 -7.93 -16.11 -12.28
C LEU A 138 -7.72 -15.67 -13.74
N GLY A 139 -7.66 -16.62 -14.67
CA GLY A 139 -7.32 -16.34 -16.06
C GLY A 139 -5.82 -16.08 -16.23
N LYS A 140 -5.46 -15.16 -17.12
CA LYS A 140 -4.06 -14.80 -17.36
C LYS A 140 -3.51 -13.99 -16.19
N VAL A 141 -2.41 -14.46 -15.62
CA VAL A 141 -1.69 -13.78 -14.53
C VAL A 141 -0.24 -13.58 -14.91
N ILE A 142 0.38 -12.55 -14.32
CA ILE A 142 1.83 -12.34 -14.36
C ILE A 142 2.45 -12.92 -13.08
N LEU A 143 3.45 -13.78 -13.25
CA LEU A 143 4.18 -14.40 -12.15
C LEU A 143 5.55 -13.75 -12.01
N GLY A 144 5.77 -13.04 -10.91
CA GLY A 144 7.08 -12.46 -10.60
C GLY A 144 7.13 -11.76 -9.24
N ARG A 145 8.31 -11.73 -8.65
CA ARG A 145 8.59 -10.91 -7.46
C ARG A 145 8.38 -9.45 -7.81
N GLY A 146 7.56 -8.76 -7.00
CA GLY A 146 7.18 -7.37 -7.26
C GLY A 146 5.83 -7.22 -7.98
N ALA A 147 5.26 -8.30 -8.54
CA ALA A 147 4.04 -8.21 -9.33
C ALA A 147 2.84 -7.64 -8.56
N VAL A 148 2.74 -7.94 -7.26
CA VAL A 148 1.67 -7.41 -6.38
C VAL A 148 2.21 -6.36 -5.42
N ASN A 149 3.31 -6.67 -4.70
CA ASN A 149 4.01 -5.75 -3.81
C ASN A 149 5.35 -5.30 -4.41
N GLN A 150 5.48 -4.11 -5.01
CA GLN A 150 4.40 -3.16 -5.32
C GLN A 150 4.40 -2.65 -6.77
N LYS A 151 5.25 -3.21 -7.62
CA LYS A 151 5.46 -2.76 -9.02
C LYS A 151 4.21 -2.87 -9.88
N GLY A 152 3.33 -3.85 -9.67
CA GLY A 152 2.10 -4.01 -10.46
C GLY A 152 1.11 -2.86 -10.29
N PRO A 153 0.62 -2.59 -9.06
CA PRO A 153 -0.25 -1.45 -8.79
C PRO A 153 0.34 -0.10 -9.22
N GLU A 154 1.64 0.10 -8.99
CA GLU A 154 2.36 1.30 -9.40
C GLU A 154 2.46 1.41 -10.93
N ALA A 155 2.74 0.31 -11.63
CA ALA A 155 2.75 0.27 -13.09
C ALA A 155 1.36 0.54 -13.69
N ALA A 156 0.28 0.05 -13.04
CA ALA A 156 -1.09 0.34 -13.46
C ALA A 156 -1.40 1.84 -13.34
N PHE A 157 -0.93 2.49 -12.27
CA PHE A 157 -1.05 3.94 -12.11
C PHE A 157 -0.30 4.69 -13.22
N LEU A 158 0.96 4.32 -13.50
CA LEU A 158 1.76 4.93 -14.58
C LEU A 158 1.11 4.70 -15.96
N ALA A 159 0.55 3.51 -16.21
CA ALA A 159 -0.18 3.19 -17.43
C ALA A 159 -1.41 4.09 -17.64
N ALA A 160 -2.11 4.45 -16.55
CA ALA A 160 -3.21 5.41 -16.62
C ALA A 160 -2.73 6.81 -17.07
N LEU A 161 -1.55 7.26 -16.60
CA LEU A 161 -0.96 8.53 -17.05
C LEU A 161 -0.64 8.50 -18.56
N HIS A 162 -0.06 7.39 -19.04
CA HIS A 162 0.17 7.18 -20.47
C HIS A 162 -1.13 7.25 -21.27
N ALA A 163 -2.21 6.63 -20.79
CA ALA A 163 -3.51 6.61 -21.46
C ALA A 163 -4.18 7.99 -21.48
N ILE A 164 -4.14 8.75 -20.37
CA ILE A 164 -4.65 10.13 -20.31
C ILE A 164 -3.95 11.00 -21.34
N ARG A 165 -2.61 10.92 -21.41
CA ARG A 165 -1.82 11.64 -22.40
C ARG A 165 -2.13 11.18 -23.83
N GLY A 166 -2.24 9.87 -24.06
CA GLY A 166 -2.58 9.28 -25.35
C GLY A 166 -3.95 9.71 -25.88
N ALA A 167 -4.91 9.92 -24.98
CA ALA A 167 -6.25 10.43 -25.31
C ALA A 167 -6.27 11.96 -25.56
N GLY A 168 -5.13 12.64 -25.46
CA GLY A 168 -5.04 14.10 -25.58
C GLY A 168 -5.73 14.84 -24.44
N LYS A 169 -5.97 14.17 -23.30
CA LYS A 169 -6.66 14.75 -22.13
C LYS A 169 -5.64 15.41 -21.21
N LYS A 170 -6.06 16.50 -20.56
CA LYS A 170 -5.26 17.14 -19.51
C LYS A 170 -5.39 16.35 -18.21
N MET A 171 -4.32 16.29 -17.43
CA MET A 171 -4.37 15.76 -16.08
C MET A 171 -5.29 16.62 -15.20
N PRO A 172 -6.23 16.03 -14.46
CA PRO A 172 -7.15 16.79 -13.60
C PRO A 172 -6.50 17.30 -12.31
N VAL A 173 -5.29 16.82 -11.99
CA VAL A 173 -4.48 17.20 -10.83
C VAL A 173 -3.01 17.24 -11.20
N SER A 174 -2.23 18.06 -10.52
CA SER A 174 -0.76 17.96 -10.50
C SER A 174 -0.34 16.83 -9.55
N LEU A 175 0.84 16.25 -9.76
CA LEU A 175 1.35 15.12 -8.97
C LEU A 175 2.71 15.44 -8.38
N VAL A 176 2.93 15.00 -7.14
CA VAL A 176 4.26 15.00 -6.49
C VAL A 176 4.51 13.57 -6.04
N MET A 177 5.55 12.92 -6.56
CA MET A 177 5.89 11.55 -6.23
C MET A 177 7.17 11.48 -5.42
N VAL A 178 7.13 10.68 -4.36
CA VAL A 178 8.30 10.21 -3.62
C VAL A 178 8.33 8.69 -3.77
N ALA A 179 9.41 8.16 -4.31
CA ALA A 179 9.66 6.72 -4.35
C ALA A 179 10.90 6.37 -3.53
N GLU A 180 10.84 5.30 -2.76
CA GLU A 180 12.01 4.79 -2.02
C GLU A 180 12.40 3.36 -2.44
N GLY A 181 13.57 2.93 -2.00
CA GLY A 181 14.08 1.59 -2.23
C GLY A 181 14.39 0.83 -0.95
N GLU A 182 13.74 1.17 0.15
CA GLU A 182 13.98 0.58 1.47
C GLU A 182 12.70 0.18 2.21
N GLU A 183 11.55 0.16 1.54
CA GLU A 183 10.26 -0.14 2.20
C GLU A 183 10.30 -1.54 2.83
N GLU A 184 10.92 -2.50 2.13
CA GLU A 184 10.96 -3.89 2.54
C GLU A 184 11.94 -4.14 3.71
N ILE A 185 12.68 -3.12 4.13
CA ILE A 185 13.53 -3.09 5.34
C ILE A 185 13.08 -2.02 6.36
N GLY A 186 11.85 -1.50 6.22
CA GLY A 186 11.25 -0.59 7.19
C GLY A 186 11.56 0.90 6.96
N SER A 187 11.98 1.29 5.75
CA SER A 187 12.21 2.68 5.34
C SER A 187 13.14 3.50 6.26
N PRO A 188 14.31 2.99 6.70
CA PRO A 188 15.17 3.68 7.66
C PRO A 188 15.58 5.10 7.22
N HIS A 189 15.73 5.35 5.91
CA HIS A 189 16.17 6.64 5.39
C HIS A 189 15.11 7.48 4.68
N ILE A 190 13.83 7.05 4.62
CA ILE A 190 12.78 7.90 4.06
C ILE A 190 12.69 9.30 4.71
N PRO A 191 12.96 9.49 6.03
CA PRO A 191 12.98 10.83 6.60
C PRO A 191 14.00 11.77 5.94
N GLN A 192 15.12 11.24 5.45
CA GLN A 192 16.13 12.02 4.75
C GLN A 192 15.63 12.49 3.38
N LEU A 193 14.83 11.66 2.70
CA LEU A 193 14.23 11.98 1.41
C LEU A 193 13.13 13.05 1.55
N VAL A 194 12.14 12.80 2.42
CA VAL A 194 10.94 13.66 2.52
C VAL A 194 11.20 15.00 3.21
N ARG A 195 12.24 15.11 4.05
CA ARG A 195 12.57 16.34 4.77
C ARG A 195 13.47 17.29 3.98
N ARG A 196 13.93 16.92 2.78
CA ARG A 196 14.66 17.84 1.91
C ARG A 196 13.78 19.07 1.61
N PRO A 197 14.32 20.29 1.64
CA PRO A 197 13.52 21.51 1.51
C PRO A 197 12.60 21.52 0.27
N GLU A 198 13.11 21.09 -0.88
CA GLU A 198 12.38 21.03 -2.14
C GLU A 198 11.28 19.97 -2.15
N VAL A 199 11.53 18.79 -1.56
CA VAL A 199 10.56 17.70 -1.46
C VAL A 199 9.44 18.08 -0.50
N LEU A 200 9.81 18.57 0.68
CA LEU A 200 8.86 19.01 1.69
C LEU A 200 8.00 20.18 1.19
N ALA A 201 8.60 21.13 0.46
CA ALA A 201 7.87 22.25 -0.13
C ALA A 201 6.84 21.79 -1.17
N ALA A 202 7.16 20.76 -1.96
CA ALA A 202 6.22 20.18 -2.92
C ALA A 202 5.11 19.37 -2.21
N LEU A 203 5.47 18.53 -1.24
CA LEU A 203 4.51 17.74 -0.46
C LEU A 203 3.53 18.60 0.33
N LYS A 204 3.94 19.76 0.86
CA LYS A 204 3.04 20.73 1.53
C LYS A 204 1.93 21.28 0.64
N LYS A 205 2.06 21.20 -0.69
CA LYS A 205 1.01 21.60 -1.64
C LYS A 205 -0.01 20.50 -1.89
N CYS A 206 0.27 19.28 -1.46
CA CYS A 206 -0.57 18.12 -1.71
C CYS A 206 -1.80 18.13 -0.80
N VAL A 207 -2.98 17.86 -1.36
CA VAL A 207 -4.23 17.73 -0.57
C VAL A 207 -4.34 16.40 0.16
N GLY A 208 -3.48 15.45 -0.19
CA GLY A 208 -3.39 14.10 0.35
C GLY A 208 -2.31 13.31 -0.37
N VAL A 209 -1.97 12.13 0.16
CA VAL A 209 -1.03 11.19 -0.45
C VAL A 209 -1.78 9.91 -0.79
N PHE A 210 -1.52 9.37 -1.98
CA PHE A 210 -2.07 8.13 -2.46
C PHE A 210 -0.95 7.13 -2.74
N MET A 211 -1.15 5.88 -2.31
CA MET A 211 -0.27 4.75 -2.61
C MET A 211 -1.08 3.74 -3.42
N PRO A 212 -0.73 3.47 -4.69
CA PRO A 212 -1.41 2.43 -5.46
C PRO A 212 -1.24 1.06 -4.80
N SER A 213 -2.32 0.30 -4.64
CA SER A 213 -2.27 -1.05 -4.07
C SER A 213 -3.25 -1.99 -4.78
N ALA A 214 -2.94 -3.29 -4.81
CA ALA A 214 -3.86 -4.31 -5.29
C ALA A 214 -4.81 -4.72 -4.14
N THR A 215 -6.10 -4.41 -4.27
CA THR A 215 -7.08 -4.57 -3.18
C THR A 215 -8.39 -5.25 -3.60
N GLN A 216 -8.37 -5.97 -4.74
CA GLN A 216 -9.51 -6.70 -5.26
C GLN A 216 -9.47 -8.17 -4.84
N ASP A 217 -10.54 -8.63 -4.19
CA ASP A 217 -10.76 -10.05 -3.85
C ASP A 217 -11.26 -10.84 -5.09
N LEU A 218 -11.22 -12.18 -5.04
CA LEU A 218 -11.58 -13.06 -6.17
C LEU A 218 -13.04 -12.92 -6.64
N ASP A 219 -13.91 -12.45 -5.76
CA ASP A 219 -15.33 -12.16 -6.05
C ASP A 219 -15.54 -10.76 -6.66
N GLY A 220 -14.45 -10.01 -6.88
CA GLY A 220 -14.44 -8.69 -7.49
C GLY A 220 -14.60 -7.54 -6.51
N VAL A 221 -14.78 -7.81 -5.20
CA VAL A 221 -14.91 -6.76 -4.17
C VAL A 221 -13.60 -5.99 -4.06
N VAL A 222 -13.68 -4.66 -4.18
CA VAL A 222 -12.54 -3.76 -4.02
C VAL A 222 -12.59 -3.10 -2.66
N THR A 223 -11.46 -3.14 -1.94
CA THR A 223 -11.33 -2.46 -0.65
C THR A 223 -10.41 -1.24 -0.76
N VAL A 224 -10.66 -0.23 0.08
CA VAL A 224 -9.76 0.92 0.23
C VAL A 224 -9.23 0.89 1.65
N ASN A 225 -7.92 0.77 1.78
CA ASN A 225 -7.27 0.82 3.08
C ASN A 225 -7.16 2.29 3.55
N LEU A 226 -7.62 2.55 4.77
CA LEU A 226 -7.61 3.89 5.40
C LEU A 226 -6.63 3.99 6.58
N GLY A 227 -5.85 2.95 6.85
CA GLY A 227 -4.86 2.95 7.92
C GLY A 227 -4.09 1.64 8.06
N SER A 228 -2.82 1.77 8.41
CA SER A 228 -1.92 0.65 8.71
C SER A 228 -1.56 0.64 10.20
N LYS A 229 -1.24 -0.53 10.74
CA LYS A 229 -0.60 -0.62 12.06
C LYS A 229 0.86 -0.16 11.97
N GLY A 230 1.36 0.47 13.03
CA GLY A 230 2.80 0.64 13.19
C GLY A 230 3.48 -0.69 13.54
N VAL A 231 4.79 -0.74 13.38
CA VAL A 231 5.62 -1.90 13.72
C VAL A 231 6.78 -1.47 14.62
N ILE A 232 7.11 -2.32 15.59
CA ILE A 232 8.36 -2.25 16.36
C ILE A 232 8.99 -3.63 16.26
N GLU A 233 10.22 -3.68 15.77
CA GLU A 233 11.02 -4.90 15.69
C GLU A 233 12.08 -4.89 16.78
N LEU A 234 12.26 -6.03 17.46
CA LEU A 234 13.20 -6.20 18.57
C LEU A 234 13.97 -7.50 18.37
N GLU A 235 15.30 -7.45 18.55
CA GLU A 235 16.14 -8.65 18.62
C GLU A 235 16.40 -9.02 20.08
N LEU A 236 15.99 -10.23 20.49
CA LEU A 236 16.26 -10.78 21.81
C LEU A 236 17.37 -11.83 21.73
N VAL A 237 18.53 -11.51 22.32
CA VAL A 237 19.69 -12.39 22.36
C VAL A 237 19.86 -13.02 23.74
N SER A 238 19.71 -14.33 23.84
CA SER A 238 20.07 -15.11 25.02
C SER A 238 21.41 -15.81 24.78
N SER A 239 22.46 -15.40 25.49
CA SER A 239 23.79 -16.02 25.40
C SER A 239 24.32 -16.36 26.79
N GLY A 240 25.12 -17.44 26.88
CA GLY A 240 25.75 -17.81 28.14
C GLY A 240 26.74 -16.76 28.67
N GLU A 241 27.35 -16.00 27.76
CA GLU A 241 28.22 -14.87 28.11
C GLU A 241 27.47 -13.72 28.78
N LYS A 242 26.33 -13.30 28.23
CA LYS A 242 25.54 -12.17 28.77
C LYS A 242 24.74 -12.55 30.00
N TRP A 243 24.17 -13.76 30.00
CA TRP A 243 23.35 -14.26 31.09
C TRP A 243 24.21 -14.80 32.25
N GLY A 244 25.48 -15.12 32.01
CA GLY A 244 26.38 -15.72 33.00
C GLY A 244 26.03 -17.18 33.34
N ARG A 245 25.14 -17.82 32.57
CA ARG A 245 24.67 -19.19 32.76
C ARG A 245 24.59 -19.93 31.43
N GLY A 246 24.91 -21.22 31.45
CA GLY A 246 24.98 -22.04 30.24
C GLY A 246 26.27 -21.81 29.44
N PRO A 247 26.43 -22.49 28.30
CA PRO A 247 27.68 -22.45 27.57
C PRO A 247 27.82 -21.15 26.74
N ALA A 248 29.05 -20.64 26.63
CA ALA A 248 29.42 -19.50 25.77
C ALA A 248 29.68 -19.89 24.30
N LYS A 249 29.65 -21.19 24.00
CA LYS A 249 29.87 -21.76 22.67
C LYS A 249 28.99 -22.99 22.50
N ASP A 250 28.88 -23.48 21.28
CA ASP A 250 28.20 -24.75 21.03
C ASP A 250 28.93 -25.91 21.72
N ILE A 251 28.13 -26.80 22.31
CA ILE A 251 28.60 -28.00 22.98
C ILE A 251 27.79 -29.21 22.52
N HIS A 252 28.33 -30.41 22.73
CA HIS A 252 27.60 -31.64 22.46
C HIS A 252 26.30 -31.68 23.29
N SER A 253 25.16 -31.93 22.63
CA SER A 253 23.82 -31.77 23.24
C SER A 253 23.58 -32.66 24.47
N SER A 254 24.23 -33.83 24.57
CA SER A 254 24.16 -34.70 25.76
C SER A 254 24.65 -34.00 27.04
N LEU A 255 25.56 -33.02 26.92
CA LEU A 255 26.11 -32.30 28.06
C LEU A 255 25.11 -31.28 28.65
N LYS A 256 23.96 -31.04 27.99
CA LYS A 256 22.90 -30.17 28.52
C LYS A 256 22.40 -30.60 29.90
N ALA A 257 22.53 -31.88 30.27
CA ALA A 257 22.20 -32.32 31.62
C ALA A 257 23.03 -31.60 32.72
N MET A 258 24.18 -31.02 32.36
CA MET A 258 25.13 -30.40 33.30
C MET A 258 25.17 -28.87 33.23
N VAL A 259 24.53 -28.25 32.24
CA VAL A 259 24.61 -26.79 32.02
C VAL A 259 23.23 -26.19 31.80
N ASP A 260 23.06 -24.89 32.02
CA ASP A 260 21.84 -24.19 31.60
C ASP A 260 21.76 -24.04 30.08
N SER A 261 20.55 -23.79 29.57
CA SER A 261 20.31 -23.61 28.13
C SER A 261 19.90 -22.17 27.84
N PRO A 262 20.75 -21.41 27.12
CA PRO A 262 20.36 -20.12 26.58
C PRO A 262 19.12 -20.20 25.67
N ALA A 263 18.96 -21.30 24.92
CA ALA A 263 17.78 -21.54 24.08
C ALA A 263 16.49 -21.67 24.91
N TRP A 264 16.46 -22.51 25.96
CA TRP A 264 15.30 -22.60 26.85
C TRP A 264 15.04 -21.31 27.62
N HIS A 265 16.09 -20.58 27.99
CA HIS A 265 15.96 -19.25 28.60
C HIS A 265 15.26 -18.26 27.65
N LEU A 266 15.63 -18.26 26.37
CA LEU A 266 14.96 -17.44 25.35
C LEU A 266 13.50 -17.85 25.16
N VAL A 267 13.22 -19.16 25.06
CA VAL A 267 11.84 -19.68 24.97
C VAL A 267 11.00 -19.17 26.15
N LYS A 268 11.54 -19.23 27.37
CA LYS A 268 10.84 -18.74 28.56
C LYS A 268 10.69 -17.22 28.57
N ALA A 269 11.65 -16.46 28.07
CA ALA A 269 11.50 -15.02 27.95
C ALA A 269 10.39 -14.65 26.96
N LEU A 270 10.34 -15.29 25.78
CA LEU A 270 9.30 -15.05 24.77
C LEU A 270 7.89 -15.38 25.28
N ASP A 271 7.76 -16.47 26.04
CA ASP A 271 6.51 -16.91 26.68
C ASP A 271 5.94 -15.85 27.66
N THR A 272 6.78 -14.98 28.22
CA THR A 272 6.31 -13.91 29.12
C THR A 272 5.73 -12.69 28.41
N LEU A 273 5.93 -12.55 27.09
CA LEU A 273 5.52 -11.35 26.36
C LEU A 273 4.03 -11.31 26.04
N VAL A 274 3.38 -12.47 26.05
CA VAL A 274 1.98 -12.65 25.63
C VAL A 274 1.23 -13.60 26.56
N SER A 275 -0.10 -13.64 26.48
CA SER A 275 -0.91 -14.67 27.15
C SER A 275 -0.62 -16.07 26.59
N ASP A 276 -1.05 -17.13 27.29
CA ASP A 276 -0.90 -18.53 26.84
C ASP A 276 -1.40 -18.78 25.40
N GLY A 277 -2.41 -18.02 24.95
CA GLY A 277 -2.94 -18.10 23.58
C GLY A 277 -2.26 -17.19 22.56
N GLY A 278 -1.25 -16.40 22.97
CA GLY A 278 -0.52 -15.45 22.14
C GLY A 278 -1.27 -14.16 21.77
N ASN A 279 -2.52 -14.02 22.21
CA ASN A 279 -3.46 -13.01 21.69
C ASN A 279 -3.51 -11.72 22.50
N GLU A 280 -2.93 -11.70 23.71
CA GLU A 280 -2.85 -10.51 24.55
C GLU A 280 -1.40 -10.21 24.92
N ILE A 281 -0.99 -8.94 24.82
CA ILE A 281 0.34 -8.49 25.25
C ILE A 281 0.39 -8.43 26.78
N LYS A 282 1.40 -9.04 27.39
CA LYS A 282 1.61 -9.09 28.85
C LYS A 282 2.75 -8.21 29.35
N ILE A 283 3.38 -7.44 28.45
CA ILE A 283 4.40 -6.46 28.82
C ILE A 283 3.79 -5.40 29.75
N ASP A 284 4.45 -5.16 30.89
CA ASP A 284 4.01 -4.17 31.86
C ASP A 284 3.90 -2.77 31.24
N ASN A 285 2.82 -2.06 31.58
CA ASN A 285 2.52 -0.72 31.08
C ASN A 285 2.40 -0.62 29.55
N TYR A 286 2.13 -1.72 28.84
CA TYR A 286 1.90 -1.66 27.40
C TYR A 286 0.68 -0.79 27.07
N PRO A 287 0.79 0.18 26.13
CA PRO A 287 -0.31 1.07 25.80
C PRO A 287 -1.54 0.30 25.29
N LYS A 288 -2.72 0.59 25.87
CA LYS A 288 -3.98 0.03 25.39
C LYS A 288 -4.53 0.91 24.27
N PRO A 289 -4.99 0.33 23.14
CA PRO A 289 -5.65 1.10 22.11
C PRO A 289 -6.96 1.69 22.67
N ARG A 290 -7.37 2.85 22.14
CA ARG A 290 -8.69 3.39 22.45
C ARG A 290 -9.78 2.40 22.00
N PRO A 291 -10.93 2.35 22.67
CA PRO A 291 -12.06 1.58 22.17
C PRO A 291 -12.51 2.07 20.78
N LEU A 292 -13.05 1.15 19.99
CA LEU A 292 -13.69 1.48 18.73
C LEU A 292 -14.94 2.33 18.98
N SER A 293 -15.08 3.40 18.22
CA SER A 293 -16.29 4.23 18.18
C SER A 293 -17.46 3.48 17.54
N ALA A 294 -18.67 3.97 17.74
CA ALA A 294 -19.87 3.40 17.11
C ALA A 294 -19.78 3.41 15.57
N GLN A 295 -19.19 4.47 15.00
CA GLN A 295 -18.99 4.59 13.56
C GLN A 295 -18.03 3.52 13.03
N GLU A 296 -16.91 3.29 13.71
CA GLU A 296 -15.92 2.26 13.31
C GLU A 296 -16.49 0.86 13.41
N LYS A 297 -17.24 0.55 14.47
CA LYS A 297 -17.96 -0.72 14.59
C LYS A 297 -18.95 -0.92 13.45
N SER A 298 -19.70 0.12 13.09
CA SER A 298 -20.62 0.06 11.94
C SER A 298 -19.88 -0.14 10.61
N MET A 299 -18.70 0.45 10.42
CA MET A 299 -17.88 0.19 9.23
C MET A 299 -17.45 -1.28 9.13
N ILE A 300 -17.02 -1.88 10.24
CA ILE A 300 -16.66 -3.31 10.30
C ILE A 300 -17.88 -4.18 9.96
N GLU A 301 -19.02 -3.92 10.59
CA GLU A 301 -20.28 -4.65 10.34
C GLU A 301 -20.78 -4.50 8.89
N ASN A 302 -20.56 -3.35 8.26
CA ASN A 302 -20.95 -3.15 6.86
C ASN A 302 -20.02 -3.92 5.91
N VAL A 303 -18.71 -3.93 6.19
CA VAL A 303 -17.74 -4.69 5.38
C VAL A 303 -17.99 -6.20 5.53
N SER A 304 -18.33 -6.68 6.73
CA SER A 304 -18.59 -8.10 6.97
C SER A 304 -19.79 -8.65 6.18
N LYS A 305 -20.77 -7.80 5.85
CA LYS A 305 -21.94 -8.15 5.01
C LYS A 305 -21.62 -8.29 3.53
N VAL A 306 -20.56 -7.62 3.05
CA VAL A 306 -20.17 -7.61 1.64
C VAL A 306 -19.08 -8.64 1.37
N ARG A 307 -18.18 -8.87 2.32
CA ARG A 307 -17.08 -9.82 2.20
C ARG A 307 -17.48 -11.22 2.66
N SER A 308 -16.98 -12.24 1.98
CA SER A 308 -17.21 -13.63 2.36
C SER A 308 -16.24 -14.09 3.45
N GLU A 309 -16.78 -14.38 4.65
CA GLU A 309 -16.01 -15.01 5.74
C GLU A 309 -15.38 -16.34 5.29
N ALA A 310 -16.14 -17.17 4.58
CA ALA A 310 -15.67 -18.46 4.10
C ALA A 310 -14.47 -18.33 3.14
N GLN A 311 -14.50 -17.33 2.25
CA GLN A 311 -13.36 -17.06 1.37
C GLN A 311 -12.16 -16.51 2.15
N ALA A 312 -12.38 -15.63 3.14
CA ALA A 312 -11.30 -15.12 4.00
C ALA A 312 -10.64 -16.24 4.81
N LYS A 313 -11.43 -17.13 5.42
CA LYS A 313 -10.95 -18.33 6.12
C LYS A 313 -10.16 -19.25 5.19
N LYS A 314 -10.67 -19.48 3.97
CA LYS A 314 -9.96 -20.27 2.95
C LYS A 314 -8.64 -19.61 2.52
N LEU A 315 -8.62 -18.28 2.33
CA LEU A 315 -7.43 -17.52 1.94
C LEU A 315 -6.33 -17.63 2.99
N PHE A 316 -6.68 -17.48 4.27
CA PHE A 316 -5.71 -17.57 5.37
C PHE A 316 -5.45 -19.01 5.84
N SER A 317 -6.16 -19.99 5.27
CA SER A 317 -6.08 -21.40 5.67
C SER A 317 -6.41 -21.63 7.15
N VAL A 318 -7.45 -20.95 7.65
CA VAL A 318 -7.90 -21.03 9.06
C VAL A 318 -9.35 -21.51 9.17
N GLN A 319 -9.71 -22.07 10.32
CA GLN A 319 -11.09 -22.48 10.65
C GLN A 319 -11.76 -21.54 11.64
N HIS A 320 -10.97 -20.89 12.50
CA HIS A 320 -11.41 -20.02 13.59
C HIS A 320 -10.71 -18.67 13.51
N TRP A 321 -11.39 -17.62 13.96
CA TRP A 321 -10.78 -16.32 14.19
C TRP A 321 -10.15 -16.27 15.59
N ILE A 322 -9.36 -15.23 15.83
CA ILE A 322 -8.73 -14.98 17.13
C ILE A 322 -9.78 -15.04 18.25
N ASN A 323 -9.50 -15.82 19.31
CA ASN A 323 -10.39 -16.04 20.46
C ASN A 323 -11.83 -16.47 20.09
N ASP A 324 -12.02 -17.15 18.95
CA ASP A 324 -13.34 -17.53 18.43
C ASP A 324 -14.29 -16.34 18.23
N LEU A 325 -13.74 -15.15 17.97
CA LEU A 325 -14.54 -13.96 17.68
C LEU A 325 -15.38 -14.17 16.41
N PRO A 326 -16.60 -13.59 16.38
CA PRO A 326 -17.43 -13.62 15.19
C PRO A 326 -16.85 -12.71 14.10
N TRP A 327 -17.19 -12.98 12.84
CA TRP A 327 -16.67 -12.26 11.66
C TRP A 327 -16.95 -10.75 11.67
N GLU A 328 -17.99 -10.33 12.38
CA GLU A 328 -18.43 -8.94 12.50
C GLU A 328 -17.63 -8.12 13.53
N GLN A 329 -16.60 -8.70 14.16
CA GLN A 329 -15.78 -8.07 15.21
C GLN A 329 -14.28 -8.20 14.94
#